data_AF-A0A2N6VJF8-F1
#
_entry.id   AF-A0A2N6VJF8-F1
#
_cell.length_a   1.000
_cell.length_b   1.000
_cell.length_c   1.000
_cell.angle_alpha   90.00
_cell.angle_beta   90.00
_cell.angle_gamma   90.00
#
_symmetry.space_group_name_H-M   'P 1'
#
loop_
_entity.id
_entity.type
_entity.pdbx_description
1 polymer ?
#
loop_
_entity_poly.entity_id
_entity_poly.type
_entity_poly.pdbx_seq_one_letter_code
_entity_poly.pdbx_strand_id
1 'polypeptide(L)'
;PPGYVGYETGGQLTEAVRRRPYSVVLLDEVEKAHPDVFDILLQVLDDGRLTDGQGRTVDFRNTVLILTSNLGSQFMGPGQGDPGRR
;
A
#
# COMPACT_ATOMS: atom_id res chain seq x y z
N PRO A 1 -8.76 -16.68 -1.02
CA PRO A 1 -9.36 -18.03 -0.81
C PRO A 1 -8.36 -19.16 -1.11
N PRO A 2 -8.51 -20.35 -0.50
CA PRO A 2 -7.74 -21.54 -0.86
C PRO A 2 -7.87 -21.82 -2.36
N GLY A 3 -6.74 -21.92 -3.08
CA GLY A 3 -6.71 -22.22 -4.53
C GLY A 3 -6.20 -21.11 -5.47
N TYR A 4 -5.76 -19.96 -4.96
CA TYR A 4 -5.08 -18.92 -5.77
C TYR A 4 -3.56 -19.11 -5.78
N VAL A 5 -2.90 -18.74 -6.90
CA VAL A 5 -1.42 -18.73 -7.00
C VAL A 5 -0.85 -17.85 -5.88
N GLY A 6 0.10 -18.38 -5.11
CA GLY A 6 0.71 -17.69 -3.98
C GLY A 6 0.08 -17.97 -2.61
N TYR A 7 -0.98 -18.79 -2.52
CA TYR A 7 -1.65 -19.15 -1.26
C TYR A 7 -0.73 -19.79 -0.20
N GLU A 8 0.30 -20.54 -0.63
CA GLU A 8 1.27 -21.18 0.29
C GLU A 8 2.42 -20.24 0.70
N THR A 9 2.59 -19.12 0.00
CA THR A 9 3.58 -18.10 0.33
C THR A 9 2.91 -17.07 1.21
N GLY A 10 3.57 -16.66 2.29
CA GLY A 10 3.16 -15.48 3.04
C GLY A 10 2.85 -14.30 2.11
N GLY A 11 1.95 -13.41 2.52
CA GLY A 11 1.63 -12.23 1.72
C GLY A 11 2.93 -11.51 1.32
N GLN A 12 3.12 -11.23 0.02
CA GLN A 12 4.38 -10.64 -0.46
C GLN A 12 4.73 -9.34 0.29
N LEU A 13 3.70 -8.53 0.56
CA LEU A 13 3.82 -7.31 1.35
C LEU A 13 4.18 -7.60 2.81
N THR A 14 3.46 -8.52 3.47
CA THR A 14 3.70 -8.83 4.89
C THR A 14 5.06 -9.47 5.10
N GLU A 15 5.53 -10.34 4.20
CA GLU A 15 6.88 -10.92 4.26
C GLU A 15 7.98 -9.88 4.02
N ALA A 16 7.79 -8.95 3.08
CA ALA A 16 8.76 -7.88 2.82
C ALA A 16 8.95 -6.99 4.06
N VAL A 17 7.85 -6.56 4.69
CA VAL A 17 7.88 -5.72 5.89
C VAL A 17 8.38 -6.49 7.11
N ARG A 18 7.98 -7.76 7.28
CA ARG A 18 8.49 -8.61 8.37
C ARG A 18 10.01 -8.76 8.32
N ARG A 19 10.60 -8.90 7.12
CA ARG A 19 12.04 -9.00 6.92
C ARG A 19 12.76 -7.66 7.07
N ARG A 20 12.09 -6.54 6.77
CA ARG A 20 12.63 -5.17 6.84
C ARG A 20 11.59 -4.20 7.44
N PRO A 21 11.47 -4.15 8.78
CA PRO A 21 10.42 -3.37 9.45
C PRO A 21 10.57 -1.85 9.29
N TYR A 22 11.78 -1.38 8.98
CA TYR A 22 12.07 0.02 8.67
C TYR A 22 12.20 0.16 7.16
N SER A 23 11.07 0.33 6.48
CA SER A 23 11.03 0.39 5.03
C SER A 23 10.04 1.42 4.52
N VAL A 24 10.19 1.76 3.24
CA VAL A 24 9.22 2.53 2.48
C VAL A 24 8.54 1.57 1.51
N VAL A 25 7.21 1.52 1.55
CA VAL A 25 6.38 0.72 0.64
C VAL A 25 5.65 1.68 -0.28
N LEU A 26 5.85 1.53 -1.59
CA LEU A 26 5.12 2.25 -2.62
C LEU A 26 3.99 1.36 -3.17
N LEU A 27 2.77 1.88 -3.13
CA LEU A 27 1.59 1.33 -3.78
C LEU A 27 1.23 2.26 -4.92
N ASP A 28 1.50 1.83 -6.14
CA ASP A 28 1.31 2.64 -7.34
C ASP A 28 -0.09 2.42 -7.94
N GLU A 29 -0.68 3.48 -8.51
CA GLU A 29 -1.99 3.48 -9.17
C GLU A 29 -3.10 2.80 -8.34
N VAL A 30 -3.23 3.16 -7.06
CA VAL A 30 -4.13 2.45 -6.14
C VAL A 30 -5.60 2.50 -6.58
N GLU A 31 -6.00 3.48 -7.40
CA GLU A 31 -7.35 3.54 -7.98
C GLU A 31 -7.69 2.38 -8.93
N LYS A 32 -6.68 1.66 -9.43
CA LYS A 32 -6.86 0.48 -10.28
C LYS A 32 -7.03 -0.80 -9.48
N ALA A 33 -6.72 -0.76 -8.18
CA ALA A 33 -6.83 -1.90 -7.31
C ALA A 33 -8.30 -2.28 -7.07
N HIS A 34 -8.55 -3.57 -6.81
CA HIS A 34 -9.87 -4.04 -6.40
C HIS A 34 -10.24 -3.41 -5.04
N PRO A 35 -11.53 -3.09 -4.77
CA PRO A 35 -11.96 -2.53 -3.49
C PRO A 35 -11.44 -3.25 -2.25
N ASP A 36 -11.41 -4.60 -2.26
CA ASP A 36 -10.85 -5.42 -1.17
C ASP A 36 -9.39 -5.08 -0.79
N VAL A 37 -8.61 -4.48 -1.69
CA VAL A 37 -7.26 -4.02 -1.38
C VAL A 37 -7.30 -2.84 -0.40
N PHE A 38 -8.28 -1.95 -0.53
CA PHE A 38 -8.47 -0.85 0.41
C PHE A 38 -8.86 -1.37 1.78
N ASP A 39 -9.74 -2.36 1.87
CA ASP A 39 -10.14 -2.95 3.17
C ASP A 39 -8.94 -3.51 3.93
N ILE A 40 -8.01 -4.14 3.21
CA ILE A 40 -6.74 -4.64 3.77
C ILE A 40 -5.84 -3.48 4.23
N LEU A 41 -5.72 -2.42 3.43
CA LEU A 41 -4.89 -1.26 3.75
C LEU A 41 -5.48 -0.44 4.90
N LEU A 42 -6.80 -0.38 5.04
CA LEU A 42 -7.46 0.29 6.16
C LEU A 42 -7.03 -0.30 7.50
N GLN A 43 -6.86 -1.63 7.60
CA GLN A 43 -6.33 -2.27 8.80
C GLN A 43 -4.92 -1.77 9.16
N VAL A 44 -4.07 -1.56 8.15
CA VAL A 44 -2.72 -1.01 8.35
C VAL A 44 -2.76 0.46 8.77
N LEU A 45 -3.64 1.25 8.16
CA LEU A 45 -3.75 2.68 8.43
C LEU A 45 -4.37 2.97 9.80
N ASP A 46 -5.20 2.07 10.33
CA ASP A 46 -5.83 2.19 11.65
C ASP A 46 -4.92 1.63 12.76
N ASP A 47 -4.65 0.32 12.74
CA ASP A 47 -3.96 -0.39 13.82
C ASP A 47 -2.43 -0.48 13.62
N GLY A 48 -1.91 -0.06 12.47
CA GLY A 48 -0.49 -0.22 12.13
C GLY A 48 -0.08 -1.68 11.96
N ARG A 49 -1.02 -2.58 11.68
CA ARG A 49 -0.77 -4.04 11.60
C ARG A 49 -1.54 -4.68 10.45
N LEU A 50 -1.01 -5.76 9.92
CA LEU A 50 -1.69 -6.57 8.91
C LEU A 50 -1.55 -8.06 9.23
N THR A 51 -2.67 -8.79 9.15
CA THR A 51 -2.68 -10.25 9.27
C THR A 51 -2.78 -10.87 7.88
N ASP A 52 -1.83 -11.73 7.54
CA ASP A 52 -1.87 -12.45 6.26
C ASP A 52 -2.83 -13.65 6.27
N GLY A 53 -3.02 -14.29 5.12
CA GLY A 53 -3.88 -15.47 4.97
C GLY A 53 -3.39 -16.72 5.73
N GLN A 54 -2.19 -16.70 6.31
CA GLN A 54 -1.66 -17.75 7.18
C GLN A 54 -1.89 -17.42 8.67
N GLY A 55 -2.59 -16.33 8.97
CA GLY A 55 -2.87 -15.88 10.34
C GLY A 55 -1.70 -15.17 11.01
N ARG A 56 -0.65 -14.81 10.26
CA ARG A 56 0.54 -14.16 10.82
C ARG A 56 0.35 -12.65 10.78
N THR A 57 0.48 -12.02 11.94
CA THR A 57 0.37 -10.56 12.07
C THR A 57 1.74 -9.91 11.96
N VAL A 58 1.85 -8.89 11.10
CA VAL A 58 3.06 -8.09 10.86
C VAL A 58 2.81 -6.65 11.26
N ASP A 59 3.81 -6.03 11.89
CA ASP A 59 3.78 -4.65 12.36
C ASP A 59 4.31 -3.70 11.29
N PHE A 60 3.55 -2.64 11.01
CA PHE A 60 3.82 -1.61 10.01
C PHE A 60 4.11 -0.24 10.64
N ARG A 61 4.14 -0.11 11.98
CA ARG A 61 4.32 1.18 12.67
C ARG A 61 5.65 1.88 12.35
N ASN A 62 6.65 1.15 11.86
CA ASN A 62 7.94 1.69 11.41
C ASN A 62 8.11 1.71 9.88
N THR A 63 7.04 1.42 9.15
CA THR A 63 6.99 1.41 7.69
C THR A 63 6.27 2.66 7.20
N VAL A 64 6.87 3.36 6.24
CA VAL A 64 6.19 4.45 5.54
C VAL A 64 5.45 3.88 4.33
N LEU A 65 4.13 3.98 4.31
CA LEU A 65 3.33 3.66 3.13
C LEU A 65 3.13 4.92 2.29
N ILE A 66 3.49 4.82 1.01
CA ILE A 66 3.24 5.85 0.00
C ILE A 66 2.26 5.26 -1.00
N LEU A 67 1.12 5.93 -1.17
CA LEU A 67 0.13 5.57 -2.17
C LEU A 67 0.12 6.65 -3.25
N THR A 68 0.15 6.24 -4.51
CA THR A 68 -0.04 7.16 -5.65
C THR A 68 -1.42 6.94 -6.25
N SER A 69 -1.95 8.00 -6.86
CA SER A 69 -3.13 7.87 -7.69
C SER A 69 -3.10 8.85 -8.85
N ASN A 70 -3.47 8.38 -10.03
CA ASN A 70 -3.58 9.22 -11.22
C ASN A 70 -4.94 9.90 -11.35
N LEU A 71 -5.88 9.71 -10.40
CA LEU A 71 -7.19 10.35 -10.41
C LEU A 71 -7.13 11.89 -10.40
N GLY A 72 -6.07 12.47 -9.82
CA GLY A 72 -5.84 13.92 -9.76
C GLY A 72 -5.32 14.54 -11.05
N SER A 73 -4.81 13.73 -11.99
CA SER A 73 -4.15 14.23 -13.22
C SER A 73 -5.07 15.07 -14.10
N GLN A 74 -6.36 14.73 -14.15
CA GLN A 74 -7.37 15.47 -14.90
C GLN A 74 -7.69 16.87 -14.32
N PHE A 75 -7.38 17.11 -13.04
CA PHE A 75 -7.58 18.39 -12.37
C PHE A 75 -6.31 19.25 -12.37
N MET A 76 -5.16 18.68 -12.73
CA MET A 76 -3.91 19.39 -12.91
C MET A 76 -3.92 20.10 -14.27
N GLY A 77 -4.55 21.28 -14.32
CA GLY A 77 -4.52 22.15 -15.49
C GLY A 77 -3.10 22.69 -15.79
N PRO A 78 -2.83 23.13 -17.02
CA PRO A 78 -1.54 23.72 -17.39
C PRO A 78 -1.33 25.03 -16.62
N GLY A 79 -0.58 24.98 -15.52
CA GLY A 79 -0.21 26.16 -14.74
C GLY A 79 -0.15 25.98 -13.21
N GLN A 80 -0.64 24.87 -12.66
CA GLN A 80 -0.71 24.69 -11.19
C GLN A 80 0.51 23.95 -10.61
N GLY A 81 1.72 24.30 -11.04
CA GLY A 81 2.93 23.57 -10.63
C GLY A 81 4.26 24.33 -10.65
N ASP A 82 4.27 25.66 -10.79
CA ASP A 82 5.53 26.42 -10.72
C ASP A 82 5.55 27.38 -9.51
N PRO A 83 5.98 26.91 -8.32
CA PRO A 83 6.33 27.79 -7.21
C PRO A 83 7.73 28.43 -7.39
N GLY A 84 8.42 28.21 -8.52
CA GLY A 84 9.83 28.50 -8.74
C GLY A 84 10.16 29.64 -9.70
N ARG A 85 9.19 30.29 -10.36
CA ARG A 85 9.46 31.52 -11.13
C ARG A 85 9.53 32.75 -10.22
N ARG A 86 10.72 33.01 -9.67
CA ARG A 86 11.20 34.35 -9.30
C ARG A 86 12.60 34.56 -9.85
#